data_AF-A0AAN7DFD2-F1
#
_entry.id   AF-A0AAN7DFD2-F1
#
_cell.length_a   1.000
_cell.length_b   1.000
_cell.length_c   1.000
_cell.angle_alpha   90.00
_cell.angle_beta   90.00
_cell.angle_gamma   90.00
#
_symmetry.space_group_name_H-M   'P 1'
#
loop_
_entity.id
_entity.type
_entity.pdbx_description
1 polymer ?
#
loop_
_entity_poly.entity_id
_entity_poly.type
_entity_poly.pdbx_seq_one_letter_code
_entity_poly.pdbx_strand_id
1 'polypeptide(L)'
;MNITKFTPNMDSNPVIYLGFPLLQSVQQREVFIDGLVDNLRTATKIHSVRSLSVVGKATVLNSLILSKCRYVLRVIPFAQSNVQAIQSICTKFLRKGIFPVIPWATWTKPKPLGGLGVLDVALQQSALYFRWVQPLLHPSDSPHILDLMLVMLVNKQNQSAHVQVSLLFPLTRTTGLTKQRTNTVTMIYKSVDRLKRIHEPVHLNIATALILPVKAILQPSVTVSKMPIRATQLQVKDLYQPNPDQPLQLEARKAPTIPADIRRACKKILKQINENKVHIQPYFSLMLQPPQDGTNRTTDICFKPFIDSYDFNSQQELTQQISTRTFRTACIEAHTSSIARSNWNFFWFLSLSLVHRNVIYRFLTHTIPTKRLLHYFEIAESPLCPICGNEENAVHLLFLCSSRVSIWKAIIFEFLWPTVSIGDIIQACSSLDFENIRYVSKSYTTAHMVVLVTLGNIWRAQVRTIFHSTPFIWIDMVQQIKNELLQLHDETEIHKQL
;
A
#
# COMPACT_ATOMS: atom_id res chain seq x y z
N MET A 1 -17.89 10.06 36.26
CA MET A 1 -17.49 8.90 35.44
C MET A 1 -18.48 7.78 35.77
N ASN A 2 -19.49 7.54 34.94
CA ASN A 2 -20.60 6.64 35.30
C ASN A 2 -20.52 5.33 34.51
N ILE A 3 -19.56 4.48 34.86
CA ILE A 3 -19.64 3.05 34.53
C ILE A 3 -20.55 2.45 35.59
N THR A 4 -21.84 2.35 35.29
CA THR A 4 -22.87 1.90 36.25
C THR A 4 -23.02 0.39 36.30
N LYS A 5 -22.43 -0.35 35.36
CA LYS A 5 -22.46 -1.82 35.31
C LYS A 5 -21.16 -2.36 34.72
N PHE A 6 -20.52 -3.29 35.42
CA PHE A 6 -19.43 -4.10 34.89
C PHE A 6 -20.06 -5.22 34.05
N THR A 7 -19.80 -5.27 32.74
CA THR A 7 -20.27 -6.36 31.87
C THR A 7 -19.25 -7.51 31.90
N PRO A 8 -19.56 -8.66 32.52
CA PRO A 8 -18.68 -9.83 32.50
C PRO A 8 -18.53 -10.42 31.09
N ASN A 9 -17.62 -11.38 30.94
CA ASN A 9 -17.39 -12.12 29.69
C ASN A 9 -18.61 -12.89 29.15
N MET A 10 -19.61 -13.14 29.99
CA MET A 10 -20.89 -13.78 29.65
C MET A 10 -21.86 -12.86 28.90
N ASP A 11 -21.69 -11.54 29.06
CA ASP A 11 -22.53 -10.57 28.35
C ASP A 11 -22.10 -10.48 26.88
N SER A 12 -23.08 -10.47 25.98
CA SER A 12 -22.83 -10.36 24.53
C SER A 12 -22.30 -8.97 24.13
N ASN A 13 -22.62 -7.91 24.88
CA ASN A 13 -22.21 -6.54 24.57
C ASN A 13 -21.07 -6.08 25.49
N PRO A 14 -20.00 -5.48 24.95
CA PRO A 14 -18.94 -4.90 25.78
C PRO A 14 -19.35 -3.53 26.36
N VAL A 15 -18.79 -3.19 27.54
CA VAL A 15 -18.79 -1.80 28.03
C VAL A 15 -18.01 -0.91 27.06
N ILE A 16 -18.60 0.20 26.64
CA ILE A 16 -17.96 1.21 25.78
C ILE A 16 -17.40 2.35 26.64
N TYR A 17 -16.10 2.61 26.52
CA TYR A 17 -15.42 3.72 27.17
C TYR A 17 -14.67 4.57 26.13
N LEU A 18 -15.00 5.87 26.06
CA LEU A 18 -14.46 6.79 25.04
C LEU A 18 -14.61 6.26 23.59
N GLY A 19 -15.67 5.50 23.33
CA GLY A 19 -15.91 4.86 22.02
C GLY A 19 -15.13 3.57 21.77
N PHE A 20 -14.34 3.09 22.74
CA PHE A 20 -13.64 1.79 22.67
C PHE A 20 -14.36 0.75 23.52
N PRO A 21 -14.62 -0.46 22.99
CA PRO A 21 -15.13 -1.57 23.79
C PRO A 21 -14.04 -2.15 24.70
N LEU A 22 -14.36 -2.30 25.97
CA LEU A 22 -13.58 -3.06 26.93
C LEU A 22 -13.89 -4.54 26.75
N LEU A 23 -13.13 -5.20 25.88
CA LEU A 23 -13.39 -6.57 25.43
C LEU A 23 -12.93 -7.59 26.48
N GLN A 24 -13.85 -8.44 26.93
CA GLN A 24 -13.59 -9.56 27.84
C GLN A 24 -13.84 -10.93 27.18
N SER A 25 -14.58 -10.97 26.07
CA SER A 25 -14.85 -12.20 25.31
C SER A 25 -14.73 -12.01 23.80
N VAL A 26 -14.64 -13.13 23.06
CA VAL A 26 -14.62 -13.12 21.58
C VAL A 26 -15.96 -12.63 21.03
N GLN A 27 -17.07 -13.07 21.64
CA GLN A 27 -18.41 -12.67 21.27
C GLN A 27 -18.59 -11.15 21.34
N GLN A 28 -18.14 -10.51 22.42
CA GLN A 28 -18.20 -9.05 22.55
C GLN A 28 -17.45 -8.31 21.44
N ARG A 29 -16.32 -8.87 21.00
CA ARG A 29 -15.53 -8.31 19.90
C ARG A 29 -16.26 -8.44 18.57
N GLU A 30 -16.84 -9.60 18.29
CA GLU A 30 -17.60 -9.86 17.07
C GLU A 30 -18.82 -8.93 16.99
N VAL A 31 -19.63 -8.87 18.04
CA VAL A 31 -20.79 -7.97 18.13
C VAL A 31 -20.42 -6.51 17.88
N PHE A 32 -19.34 -6.03 18.51
CA PHE A 32 -18.88 -4.66 18.29
C PHE A 32 -18.40 -4.41 16.86
N ILE A 33 -17.65 -5.35 16.28
CA ILE A 33 -17.12 -5.22 14.91
C ILE A 33 -18.26 -5.27 13.90
N ASP A 34 -19.24 -6.14 14.08
CA ASP A 34 -20.42 -6.23 13.22
C ASP A 34 -21.23 -4.92 13.27
N GLY A 35 -21.46 -4.38 14.47
CA GLY A 35 -22.09 -3.07 14.64
C GLY A 35 -21.30 -1.93 13.97
N LEU A 36 -19.96 -1.97 14.00
CA LEU A 36 -19.12 -1.02 13.26
C LEU A 36 -19.29 -1.20 11.74
N VAL A 37 -19.28 -2.43 11.24
CA VAL A 37 -19.46 -2.74 9.81
C VAL A 37 -20.82 -2.26 9.31
N ASP A 38 -21.88 -2.45 10.08
CA ASP A 38 -23.22 -1.96 9.74
C ASP A 38 -23.30 -0.43 9.75
N ASN A 39 -22.66 0.23 10.72
CA ASN A 39 -22.55 1.69 10.73
C ASN A 39 -21.84 2.22 9.48
N LEU A 40 -20.76 1.57 9.02
CA LEU A 40 -20.08 1.92 7.77
C LEU A 40 -20.98 1.69 6.56
N ARG A 41 -21.72 0.58 6.54
CA ARG A 41 -22.68 0.27 5.47
C ARG A 41 -23.75 1.36 5.38
N THR A 42 -24.34 1.78 6.50
CA THR A 42 -25.32 2.87 6.55
C THR A 42 -24.72 4.19 6.07
N ALA A 43 -23.52 4.56 6.54
CA ALA A 43 -22.85 5.78 6.09
C ALA A 43 -22.59 5.77 4.57
N THR A 44 -22.13 4.64 4.01
CA THR A 44 -21.91 4.52 2.57
C THR A 44 -23.21 4.61 1.78
N LYS A 45 -24.32 4.05 2.27
CA LYS A 45 -25.65 4.17 1.65
C LYS A 45 -26.10 5.63 1.57
N ILE A 46 -26.04 6.37 2.68
CA ILE A 46 -26.42 7.80 2.76
C ILE A 46 -25.63 8.62 1.75
N HIS A 47 -24.29 8.47 1.75
CA HIS A 47 -23.44 9.24 0.83
C HIS A 47 -23.56 8.78 -0.63
N SER A 48 -24.07 7.58 -0.89
CA SER A 48 -24.22 7.06 -2.25
C SER A 48 -25.36 7.68 -3.03
N VAL A 49 -26.27 8.39 -2.36
CA VAL A 49 -27.38 9.13 -3.01
C VAL A 49 -26.86 10.36 -3.75
N ARG A 50 -25.69 10.88 -3.36
CA ARG A 50 -25.09 12.06 -3.95
C ARG A 50 -24.36 11.70 -5.26
N SER A 51 -24.51 12.54 -6.28
CA SER A 51 -23.79 12.44 -7.57
C SER A 51 -22.33 12.90 -7.43
N LEU A 52 -21.53 12.14 -6.67
CA LEU A 52 -20.13 12.47 -6.37
C LEU A 52 -19.18 12.04 -7.49
N SER A 53 -18.16 12.86 -7.71
CA SER A 53 -17.02 12.52 -8.56
C SER A 53 -16.21 11.34 -8.02
N VAL A 54 -15.42 10.71 -8.89
CA VAL A 54 -14.44 9.68 -8.51
C VAL A 54 -13.54 10.17 -7.35
N VAL A 55 -13.03 11.40 -7.46
CA VAL A 55 -12.24 12.06 -6.41
C VAL A 55 -13.09 12.34 -5.17
N GLY A 56 -14.32 12.85 -5.34
CA GLY A 56 -15.24 13.16 -4.25
C GLY A 56 -15.63 11.94 -3.43
N LYS A 57 -15.88 10.79 -4.08
CA LYS A 57 -16.12 9.51 -3.40
C LYS A 57 -14.91 9.08 -2.58
N ALA A 58 -13.69 9.17 -3.14
CA ALA A 58 -12.47 8.86 -2.40
C ALA A 58 -12.27 9.80 -1.19
N THR A 59 -12.57 11.10 -1.34
CA THR A 59 -12.50 12.08 -0.25
C THR A 59 -13.49 11.76 0.86
N VAL A 60 -14.76 11.49 0.52
CA VAL A 60 -15.80 11.08 1.49
C VAL A 60 -15.40 9.79 2.20
N LEU A 61 -14.89 8.82 1.45
CA LEU A 61 -14.44 7.55 2.00
C LEU A 61 -13.32 7.75 3.03
N ASN A 62 -12.31 8.55 2.70
CA ASN A 62 -11.17 8.80 3.58
C ASN A 62 -11.52 9.66 4.81
N SER A 63 -12.38 10.66 4.65
CA SER A 63 -12.62 11.69 5.66
C SER A 63 -13.77 11.35 6.60
N LEU A 64 -14.82 10.71 6.09
CA LEU A 64 -16.06 10.45 6.84
C LEU A 64 -16.24 8.97 7.20
N ILE A 65 -15.97 8.06 6.26
CA ILE A 65 -16.24 6.63 6.45
C ILE A 65 -15.07 5.97 7.21
N LEU A 66 -13.84 6.07 6.68
CA LEU A 66 -12.67 5.41 7.24
C LEU A 66 -12.06 6.13 8.44
N SER A 67 -12.48 7.35 8.75
CA SER A 67 -12.06 8.06 9.97
C SER A 67 -12.48 7.32 11.24
N LYS A 68 -13.69 6.74 11.26
CA LYS A 68 -14.16 5.88 12.35
C LYS A 68 -13.30 4.63 12.52
N CYS A 69 -12.94 3.97 11.41
CA CYS A 69 -12.03 2.83 11.43
C CYS A 69 -10.66 3.23 12.01
N ARG A 70 -10.07 4.35 11.57
CA ARG A 70 -8.79 4.84 12.08
C ARG A 70 -8.78 5.03 13.59
N TYR A 71 -9.90 5.48 14.17
CA TYR A 71 -10.02 5.66 15.62
C TYR A 71 -9.97 4.32 16.35
N VAL A 72 -10.83 3.37 15.95
CA VAL A 72 -10.95 2.04 16.59
C VAL A 72 -9.69 1.18 16.42
N LEU A 73 -9.08 1.20 15.23
CA LEU A 73 -7.89 0.41 14.88
C LEU A 73 -6.64 0.75 15.71
N ARG A 74 -6.65 1.84 16.49
CA ARG A 74 -5.54 2.19 17.40
C ARG A 74 -5.42 1.26 18.59
N VAL A 75 -6.53 0.66 19.00
CA VAL A 75 -6.62 -0.14 20.22
C VAL A 75 -6.99 -1.57 19.89
N ILE A 76 -7.88 -1.76 18.93
CA ILE A 76 -8.48 -3.06 18.64
C ILE A 76 -7.91 -3.60 17.34
N PRO A 77 -7.18 -4.73 17.40
CA PRO A 77 -6.70 -5.38 16.19
C PRO A 77 -7.90 -5.97 15.45
N PHE A 78 -7.91 -5.92 14.12
CA PHE A 78 -8.92 -6.55 13.27
C PHE A 78 -8.31 -7.78 12.58
N ALA A 79 -9.10 -8.84 12.52
CA ALA A 79 -8.76 -10.01 11.72
C ALA A 79 -8.81 -9.68 10.22
N GLN A 80 -8.18 -10.52 9.40
CA GLN A 80 -8.13 -10.30 7.96
C GLN A 80 -9.53 -10.30 7.32
N SER A 81 -10.43 -11.16 7.80
CA SER A 81 -11.84 -11.20 7.39
C SER A 81 -12.54 -9.85 7.60
N ASN A 82 -12.30 -9.21 8.74
CA ASN A 82 -12.92 -7.93 9.11
C ASN A 82 -12.41 -6.80 8.20
N VAL A 83 -11.09 -6.79 7.92
CA VAL A 83 -10.48 -5.86 6.97
C VAL A 83 -11.10 -6.05 5.57
N GLN A 84 -11.23 -7.30 5.11
CA GLN A 84 -11.84 -7.62 3.82
C GLN A 84 -13.31 -7.19 3.74
N ALA A 85 -14.08 -7.36 4.82
CA ALA A 85 -15.47 -6.90 4.90
C ALA A 85 -15.56 -5.37 4.73
N ILE A 86 -14.70 -4.62 5.43
CA ILE A 86 -14.64 -3.15 5.29
C ILE A 86 -14.19 -2.76 3.88
N GLN A 87 -13.15 -3.41 3.33
CA GLN A 87 -12.68 -3.15 1.97
C GLN A 87 -13.76 -3.43 0.93
N SER A 88 -14.57 -4.47 1.11
CA SER A 88 -15.70 -4.79 0.23
C SER A 88 -16.75 -3.66 0.24
N ILE A 89 -17.10 -3.13 1.41
CA ILE A 89 -18.01 -1.99 1.54
C ILE A 89 -17.43 -0.75 0.83
N CYS A 90 -16.16 -0.44 1.08
CA CYS A 90 -15.45 0.68 0.46
C CYS A 90 -15.44 0.56 -1.07
N THR A 91 -15.10 -0.63 -1.58
CA THR A 91 -15.03 -0.91 -3.02
C THR A 91 -16.41 -0.79 -3.68
N LYS A 92 -17.47 -1.31 -3.03
CA LYS A 92 -18.86 -1.17 -3.51
C LYS A 92 -19.28 0.29 -3.60
N PHE A 93 -18.91 1.11 -2.62
CA PHE A 93 -19.19 2.55 -2.63
C PHE A 93 -18.46 3.27 -3.77
N LEU A 94 -17.15 3.03 -3.93
CA LEU A 94 -16.34 3.67 -4.98
C LEU A 94 -16.82 3.30 -6.38
N ARG A 95 -17.10 2.02 -6.63
CA ARG A 95 -17.48 1.51 -7.96
C ARG A 95 -18.91 1.83 -8.37
N LYS A 96 -19.75 2.37 -7.49
CA LYS A 96 -21.16 2.68 -7.81
C LYS A 96 -21.23 3.58 -9.06
N GLY A 97 -21.90 3.12 -10.12
CA GLY A 97 -22.01 3.87 -11.38
C GLY A 97 -20.69 3.97 -12.18
N ILE A 98 -19.71 3.10 -11.92
CA ILE A 98 -18.45 3.02 -12.65
C ILE A 98 -18.29 1.62 -13.21
N PHE A 99 -18.27 1.51 -14.53
CA PHE A 99 -18.01 0.26 -15.23
C PHE A 99 -17.28 0.52 -16.56
N PRO A 100 -16.17 -0.17 -16.88
CA PRO A 100 -15.40 -1.11 -16.06
C PRO A 100 -14.87 -0.54 -14.74
N VAL A 101 -14.65 -1.42 -13.75
CA VAL A 101 -14.26 -1.03 -12.38
C VAL A 101 -12.76 -0.73 -12.30
N ILE A 102 -12.39 0.40 -11.69
CA ILE A 102 -11.00 0.72 -11.36
C ILE A 102 -10.51 -0.23 -10.25
N PRO A 103 -9.36 -0.92 -10.41
CA PRO A 103 -8.85 -1.86 -9.41
C PRO A 103 -8.56 -1.21 -8.04
N TRP A 104 -8.78 -1.94 -6.95
CA TRP A 104 -8.51 -1.46 -5.57
C TRP A 104 -7.11 -0.89 -5.40
N ALA A 105 -6.10 -1.58 -5.96
CA ALA A 105 -4.70 -1.13 -5.92
C ALA A 105 -4.50 0.27 -6.55
N THR A 106 -5.27 0.62 -7.58
CA THR A 106 -5.21 1.96 -8.18
C THR A 106 -5.86 3.01 -7.28
N TRP A 107 -6.92 2.68 -6.54
CA TRP A 107 -7.54 3.61 -5.60
C TRP A 107 -6.62 3.97 -4.43
N THR A 108 -5.86 2.99 -3.92
CA THR A 108 -4.99 3.14 -2.75
C THR A 108 -3.66 3.81 -3.07
N LYS A 109 -3.22 3.79 -4.34
CA LYS A 109 -2.05 4.54 -4.82
C LYS A 109 -2.12 6.02 -4.39
N PRO A 110 -1.02 6.63 -3.97
CA PRO A 110 -0.96 8.07 -3.73
C PRO A 110 -1.35 8.88 -4.96
N LYS A 111 -1.96 10.06 -4.76
CA LYS A 111 -2.26 11.01 -5.84
C LYS A 111 -1.06 11.32 -6.75
N PRO A 112 0.16 11.54 -6.23
CA PRO A 112 1.31 11.83 -7.08
C PRO A 112 1.80 10.63 -7.92
N LEU A 113 1.17 9.46 -7.78
CA LEU A 113 1.45 8.22 -8.54
C LEU A 113 0.21 7.74 -9.31
N GLY A 114 -0.80 8.61 -9.47
CA GLY A 114 -2.00 8.32 -10.26
C GLY A 114 -3.13 7.62 -9.55
N GLY A 115 -3.06 7.43 -8.23
CA GLY A 115 -4.21 6.97 -7.46
C GLY A 115 -4.99 8.10 -6.80
N LEU A 116 -5.84 7.75 -5.85
CA LEU A 116 -6.62 8.74 -5.07
C LEU A 116 -6.26 8.76 -3.59
N GLY A 117 -5.28 7.95 -3.18
CA GLY A 117 -4.84 7.82 -1.80
C GLY A 117 -5.95 7.30 -0.89
N VAL A 118 -6.85 6.45 -1.41
CA VAL A 118 -7.83 5.75 -0.56
C VAL A 118 -7.07 4.94 0.48
N LEU A 119 -7.48 5.07 1.73
CA LEU A 119 -6.79 4.43 2.82
C LEU A 119 -6.97 2.91 2.77
N ASP A 120 -5.86 2.19 2.60
CA ASP A 120 -5.84 0.74 2.83
C ASP A 120 -5.94 0.45 4.33
N VAL A 121 -6.99 -0.26 4.73
CA VAL A 121 -7.32 -0.54 6.14
C VAL A 121 -6.27 -1.43 6.80
N ALA A 122 -5.75 -2.43 6.09
CA ALA A 122 -4.74 -3.35 6.64
C ALA A 122 -3.40 -2.63 6.85
N LEU A 123 -3.03 -1.81 5.87
CA LEU A 123 -1.81 -1.02 5.92
C LEU A 123 -1.92 0.08 6.99
N GLN A 124 -3.06 0.76 7.10
CA GLN A 124 -3.31 1.74 8.15
C GLN A 124 -3.24 1.10 9.54
N GLN A 125 -3.85 -0.07 9.72
CA GLN A 125 -3.80 -0.79 10.99
C GLN A 125 -2.34 -1.07 11.38
N SER A 126 -1.54 -1.56 10.45
CA SER A 126 -0.11 -1.81 10.68
C SER A 126 0.65 -0.52 11.04
N ALA A 127 0.35 0.59 10.34
CA ALA A 127 0.95 1.89 10.64
C ALA A 127 0.64 2.42 12.05
N LEU A 128 -0.58 2.17 12.56
CA LEU A 128 -0.99 2.61 13.89
C LEU A 128 -0.28 1.81 15.00
N TYR A 129 -0.08 0.51 14.77
CA TYR A 129 0.65 -0.36 15.71
C TYR A 129 2.16 -0.17 15.63
N PHE A 130 2.69 0.28 14.49
CA PHE A 130 4.11 0.58 14.35
C PHE A 130 4.62 1.65 15.35
N ARG A 131 3.74 2.55 15.80
CA ARG A 131 4.04 3.49 16.89
C ARG A 131 4.51 2.78 18.17
N TRP A 132 4.00 1.59 18.45
CA TRP A 132 4.42 0.77 19.59
C TRP A 132 5.63 -0.12 19.27
N VAL A 133 5.93 -0.33 17.99
CA VAL A 133 7.10 -1.09 17.54
C VAL A 133 8.37 -0.25 17.65
N GLN A 134 8.29 1.04 17.31
CA GLN A 134 9.46 1.90 17.24
C GLN A 134 10.25 1.95 18.57
N PRO A 135 9.64 2.15 19.76
CA PRO A 135 10.36 2.10 21.04
C PRO A 135 10.92 0.70 21.38
N LEU A 136 10.34 -0.37 20.83
CA LEU A 136 10.83 -1.74 21.03
C LEU A 136 12.08 -2.03 20.18
N LEU A 137 12.20 -1.36 19.03
CA LEU A 137 13.40 -1.44 18.18
C LEU A 137 14.51 -0.52 18.69
N HIS A 138 14.17 0.67 19.17
CA HIS A 138 15.08 1.63 19.79
C HIS A 138 14.70 1.86 21.26
N PRO A 139 15.23 1.04 22.19
CA PRO A 139 15.04 1.26 23.61
C PRO A 139 15.55 2.66 23.99
N SER A 140 14.70 3.43 24.66
CA SER A 140 15.10 4.71 25.27
C SER A 140 15.76 4.46 26.62
N ASP A 141 16.66 5.34 27.03
CA ASP A 141 17.25 5.34 28.38
C ASP A 141 16.17 5.54 29.47
N SER A 142 15.05 6.18 29.12
CA SER A 142 13.88 6.37 29.97
C SER A 142 12.61 5.78 29.33
N PRO A 143 12.39 4.46 29.41
CA PRO A 143 11.26 3.80 28.76
C PRO A 143 9.94 4.10 29.47
N HIS A 144 8.84 4.25 28.72
CA HIS A 144 7.52 4.36 29.32
C HIS A 144 7.05 2.99 29.85
N ILE A 145 6.14 3.00 30.83
CA ILE A 145 5.58 1.78 31.41
C ILE A 145 4.95 0.85 30.35
N LEU A 146 4.32 1.43 29.33
CA LEU A 146 3.73 0.67 28.22
C LEU A 146 4.79 -0.05 27.40
N ASP A 147 5.95 0.59 27.16
CA ASP A 147 7.04 -0.02 26.41
C ASP A 147 7.60 -1.21 27.17
N LEU A 148 7.82 -1.06 28.48
CA LEU A 148 8.26 -2.15 29.37
C LEU A 148 7.27 -3.32 29.36
N MET A 149 5.97 -3.03 29.49
CA MET A 149 4.92 -4.05 29.44
C MET A 149 4.91 -4.80 28.09
N LEU A 150 5.10 -4.08 26.98
CA LEU A 150 5.16 -4.68 25.65
C LEU A 150 6.42 -5.53 25.45
N VAL A 151 7.59 -5.06 25.92
CA VAL A 151 8.84 -5.84 25.94
C VAL A 151 8.61 -7.14 26.70
N MET A 152 8.08 -7.07 27.93
CA MET A 152 7.81 -8.25 28.76
C MET A 152 6.83 -9.21 28.07
N LEU A 153 5.77 -8.70 27.46
CA LEU A 153 4.77 -9.50 26.78
C LEU A 153 5.35 -10.24 25.57
N VAL A 154 6.08 -9.53 24.70
CA VAL A 154 6.68 -10.10 23.48
C VAL A 154 7.79 -11.09 23.85
N ASN A 155 8.65 -10.76 24.83
CA ASN A 155 9.70 -11.64 25.32
C ASN A 155 9.12 -12.92 25.93
N LYS A 156 8.12 -12.80 26.81
CA LYS A 156 7.44 -13.95 27.43
C LYS A 156 6.79 -14.85 26.38
N GLN A 157 6.15 -14.27 25.37
CA GLN A 157 5.52 -15.06 24.31
C GLN A 157 6.55 -15.85 23.49
N ASN A 158 7.71 -15.26 23.21
CA ASN A 158 8.73 -15.91 22.36
C ASN A 158 9.83 -16.63 23.14
N GLN A 159 9.78 -16.64 24.48
CA GLN A 159 10.85 -17.15 25.33
C GLN A 159 12.22 -16.55 24.98
N SER A 160 12.24 -15.24 24.73
CA SER A 160 13.45 -14.50 24.34
C SER A 160 13.85 -13.47 25.39
N ALA A 161 15.15 -13.23 25.55
CA ALA A 161 15.66 -12.16 26.40
C ALA A 161 15.61 -10.79 25.72
N HIS A 162 15.62 -10.75 24.38
CA HIS A 162 15.69 -9.52 23.59
C HIS A 162 14.49 -9.42 22.65
N VAL A 163 13.70 -8.36 22.80
CA VAL A 163 12.46 -8.17 22.02
C VAL A 163 12.74 -8.10 20.52
N GLN A 164 13.85 -7.47 20.15
CA GLN A 164 14.30 -7.26 18.79
C GLN A 164 14.47 -8.58 18.02
N VAL A 165 14.86 -9.67 18.69
CA VAL A 165 15.04 -10.98 18.03
C VAL A 165 13.73 -11.43 17.37
N SER A 166 12.63 -11.39 18.12
CA SER A 166 11.32 -11.79 17.59
C SER A 166 10.74 -10.81 16.57
N LEU A 167 11.11 -9.52 16.66
CA LEU A 167 10.64 -8.51 15.73
C LEU A 167 11.38 -8.62 14.39
N LEU A 168 12.71 -8.68 14.43
CA LEU A 168 13.60 -8.69 13.26
C LEU A 168 13.71 -10.06 12.58
N PHE A 169 13.47 -11.16 13.28
CA PHE A 169 13.61 -12.50 12.72
C PHE A 169 12.30 -13.29 12.82
N PRO A 170 11.42 -13.22 11.80
CA PRO A 170 10.12 -13.89 11.84
C PRO A 170 10.17 -15.39 12.15
N LEU A 171 11.24 -16.08 11.77
CA LEU A 171 11.45 -17.51 12.03
C LEU A 171 11.61 -17.86 13.51
N THR A 172 11.99 -16.91 14.37
CA THR A 172 12.18 -17.15 15.81
C THR A 172 10.88 -17.02 16.60
N ARG A 173 9.80 -16.55 15.98
CA ARG A 173 8.50 -16.35 16.66
C ARG A 173 7.87 -17.68 17.02
N THR A 174 7.31 -17.77 18.22
CA THR A 174 6.58 -18.97 18.64
C THR A 174 5.20 -19.03 17.97
N THR A 175 4.87 -20.17 17.39
CA THR A 175 3.60 -20.38 16.68
C THR A 175 2.41 -20.67 17.60
N GLY A 176 2.64 -20.78 18.92
CA GLY A 176 1.67 -21.28 19.89
C GLY A 176 0.37 -20.46 19.97
N LEU A 177 0.42 -19.17 19.67
CA LEU A 177 -0.74 -18.26 19.70
C LEU A 177 -1.14 -17.70 18.33
N THR A 178 -0.36 -17.93 17.28
CA THR A 178 -0.56 -17.32 15.95
C THR A 178 -1.70 -17.95 15.17
N LYS A 179 -2.06 -19.22 15.45
CA LYS A 179 -3.10 -19.94 14.72
C LYS A 179 -4.54 -19.59 15.14
N GLN A 180 -4.74 -18.95 16.30
CA GLN A 180 -6.09 -18.82 16.86
C GLN A 180 -6.66 -17.40 16.79
N ARG A 181 -5.88 -16.32 17.00
CA ARG A 181 -6.45 -14.96 17.17
C ARG A 181 -5.51 -13.84 16.72
N THR A 182 -6.06 -12.82 16.05
CA THR A 182 -5.33 -11.55 15.88
C THR A 182 -5.41 -10.75 17.18
N ASN A 183 -4.26 -10.53 17.82
CA ASN A 183 -4.06 -9.75 19.05
C ASN A 183 -2.99 -8.66 18.85
N THR A 184 -2.71 -7.86 19.89
CA THR A 184 -1.71 -6.78 19.84
C THR A 184 -0.33 -7.25 19.40
N VAL A 185 0.15 -8.38 19.92
CA VAL A 185 1.47 -8.93 19.57
C VAL A 185 1.51 -9.37 18.10
N THR A 186 0.45 -10.00 17.60
CA THR A 186 0.37 -10.34 16.17
C THR A 186 0.35 -9.10 15.28
N MET A 187 -0.22 -7.99 15.74
CA MET A 187 -0.19 -6.73 15.00
C MET A 187 1.18 -6.06 15.03
N ILE A 188 1.90 -6.14 16.14
CA ILE A 188 3.30 -5.73 16.24
C ILE A 188 4.14 -6.48 15.20
N TYR A 189 4.00 -7.81 15.11
CA TYR A 189 4.68 -8.62 14.10
C TYR A 189 4.31 -8.20 12.67
N LYS A 190 3.01 -8.13 12.36
CA LYS A 190 2.53 -7.71 11.03
C LYS A 190 3.02 -6.32 10.63
N SER A 191 3.22 -5.42 11.60
CA SER A 191 3.74 -4.08 11.33
C SER A 191 5.19 -4.12 10.89
N VAL A 192 6.03 -4.90 11.59
CA VAL A 192 7.45 -5.07 11.22
C VAL A 192 7.59 -5.82 9.90
N ASP A 193 6.80 -6.87 9.68
CA ASP A 193 6.88 -7.72 8.46
C ASP A 193 6.53 -6.98 7.16
N ARG A 194 5.85 -5.83 7.27
CA ARG A 194 5.53 -4.99 6.10
C ARG A 194 6.67 -4.09 5.68
N LEU A 195 7.72 -3.95 6.49
CA LEU A 195 8.89 -3.15 6.15
C LEU A 195 9.80 -3.94 5.22
N LYS A 196 10.30 -3.27 4.18
CA LYS A 196 11.31 -3.83 3.28
C LYS A 196 12.70 -3.44 3.79
N ARG A 197 13.63 -4.40 3.76
CA ARG A 197 15.06 -4.13 3.98
C ARG A 197 15.69 -3.79 2.63
N ILE A 198 16.46 -2.71 2.57
CA ILE A 198 17.09 -2.23 1.33
C ILE A 198 18.62 -2.31 1.41
N HIS A 199 19.20 -2.21 2.60
CA HIS A 199 20.64 -2.26 2.80
C HIS A 199 21.09 -3.68 3.18
N GLU A 200 21.35 -4.52 2.19
CA GLU A 200 21.98 -5.83 2.37
C GLU A 200 23.37 -5.86 1.68
N PRO A 201 24.39 -6.49 2.29
CA PRO A 201 24.33 -7.26 3.54
C PRO A 201 24.54 -6.42 4.81
N VAL A 202 23.82 -6.76 5.88
CA VAL A 202 23.96 -6.13 7.20
C VAL A 202 25.18 -6.70 7.94
N HIS A 203 26.05 -5.84 8.48
CA HIS A 203 27.21 -6.27 9.27
C HIS A 203 26.89 -6.40 10.77
N LEU A 204 26.98 -7.62 11.29
CA LEU A 204 26.76 -7.93 12.71
C LEU A 204 28.08 -7.97 13.50
N ASN A 205 28.00 -7.58 14.77
CA ASN A 205 29.06 -7.91 15.73
C ASN A 205 28.86 -9.32 16.32
N ILE A 206 29.94 -9.87 16.89
CA ILE A 206 29.95 -11.25 17.39
C ILE A 206 29.06 -11.45 18.61
N ALA A 207 29.06 -10.48 19.54
CA ALA A 207 28.23 -10.58 20.75
C ALA A 207 26.75 -10.73 20.39
N THR A 208 26.27 -9.93 19.43
CA THR A 208 24.90 -10.04 18.91
C THR A 208 24.68 -11.36 18.18
N ALA A 209 25.63 -11.79 17.35
CA ALA A 209 25.50 -13.03 16.59
C ALA A 209 25.34 -14.26 17.51
N LEU A 210 26.13 -14.35 18.58
CA LEU A 210 26.15 -15.50 19.51
C LEU A 210 24.85 -15.66 20.31
N ILE A 211 24.14 -14.57 20.61
CA ILE A 211 22.86 -14.61 21.34
C ILE A 211 21.66 -14.98 20.44
N LEU A 212 21.81 -14.89 19.11
CA LEU A 212 20.72 -15.19 18.19
C LEU A 212 20.30 -16.65 18.34
N PRO A 213 19.00 -16.96 18.27
CA PRO A 213 18.54 -18.33 18.05
C PRO A 213 19.08 -18.85 16.73
N VAL A 214 19.39 -20.14 16.65
CA VAL A 214 19.87 -20.77 15.40
C VAL A 214 18.90 -20.51 14.25
N LYS A 215 17.58 -20.48 14.51
CA LYS A 215 16.57 -20.15 13.49
C LYS A 215 16.73 -18.77 12.85
N ALA A 216 17.32 -17.80 13.53
CA ALA A 216 17.50 -16.46 12.97
C ALA A 216 18.47 -16.51 11.79
N ILE A 217 19.55 -17.29 11.89
CA ILE A 217 20.62 -17.35 10.89
C ILE A 217 20.31 -18.27 9.70
N LEU A 218 19.16 -18.94 9.68
CA LEU A 218 18.76 -19.85 8.61
C LEU A 218 17.81 -19.15 7.63
N GLN A 219 17.90 -19.51 6.35
CA GLN A 219 16.93 -19.08 5.35
C GLN A 219 15.63 -19.88 5.48
N PRO A 220 14.45 -19.26 5.26
CA PRO A 220 13.18 -19.96 5.29
C PRO A 220 13.16 -21.13 4.30
N SER A 221 12.94 -22.34 4.80
CA SER A 221 12.80 -23.56 3.97
C SER A 221 11.87 -24.58 4.63
N VAL A 222 11.36 -25.53 3.84
CA VAL A 222 10.52 -26.64 4.34
C VAL A 222 11.28 -27.49 5.37
N THR A 223 12.59 -27.60 5.24
CA THR A 223 13.44 -28.32 6.19
C THR A 223 13.51 -27.59 7.53
N VAL A 224 13.63 -26.26 7.51
CA VAL A 224 13.68 -25.41 8.72
C VAL A 224 12.34 -25.42 9.47
N SER A 225 11.22 -25.46 8.76
CA SER A 225 9.89 -25.51 9.39
C SER A 225 9.60 -26.83 10.11
N LYS A 226 10.22 -27.93 9.67
CA LYS A 226 10.10 -29.27 10.27
C LYS A 226 11.18 -29.59 11.31
N MET A 227 11.99 -28.61 11.71
CA MET A 227 13.03 -28.84 12.72
C MET A 227 12.44 -29.22 14.09
N PRO A 228 13.09 -30.15 14.82
CA PRO A 228 12.61 -30.59 16.13
C PRO A 228 12.61 -29.46 17.15
N ILE A 229 11.73 -29.54 18.15
CA ILE A 229 11.55 -28.52 19.22
C ILE A 229 12.89 -28.16 19.89
N ARG A 230 13.76 -29.14 20.16
CA ARG A 230 15.09 -28.87 20.74
C ARG A 230 15.96 -27.97 19.86
N ALA A 231 15.89 -28.11 18.53
CA ALA A 231 16.61 -27.24 17.61
C ALA A 231 16.07 -25.79 17.60
N THR A 232 14.84 -25.58 18.08
CA THR A 232 14.25 -24.24 18.16
C THR A 232 14.69 -23.47 19.40
N GLN A 233 15.33 -24.14 20.37
CA GLN A 233 15.82 -23.56 21.62
C GLN A 233 17.32 -23.27 21.59
N LEU A 234 18.05 -23.76 20.58
CA LEU A 234 19.48 -23.55 20.44
C LEU A 234 19.81 -22.11 20.04
N GLN A 235 20.90 -21.59 20.59
CA GLN A 235 21.51 -20.33 20.22
C GLN A 235 22.74 -20.56 19.33
N VAL A 236 23.19 -19.52 18.65
CA VAL A 236 24.38 -19.59 17.80
C VAL A 236 25.62 -20.00 18.61
N LYS A 237 25.77 -19.53 19.85
CA LYS A 237 26.88 -19.94 20.76
C LYS A 237 26.97 -21.46 21.03
N ASP A 238 25.88 -22.18 20.81
CA ASP A 238 25.86 -23.64 20.98
C ASP A 238 26.50 -24.34 19.77
N LEU A 239 26.48 -23.71 18.60
CA LEU A 239 26.99 -24.25 17.34
C LEU A 239 28.33 -23.63 16.92
N TYR A 240 28.55 -22.36 17.22
CA TYR A 240 29.70 -21.58 16.76
C TYR A 240 30.41 -20.92 17.94
N GLN A 241 31.71 -20.68 17.78
CA GLN A 241 32.55 -19.96 18.72
C GLN A 241 33.48 -18.99 17.97
N PRO A 242 33.95 -17.90 18.58
CA PRO A 242 34.99 -17.06 17.98
C PRO A 242 36.26 -17.87 17.72
N ASN A 243 36.88 -17.67 16.57
CA ASN A 243 38.16 -18.29 16.23
C ASN A 243 39.25 -17.71 17.15
N PRO A 244 40.03 -18.54 17.88
CA PRO A 244 41.10 -18.07 18.75
C PRO A 244 42.13 -17.17 18.05
N ASP A 245 42.44 -17.46 16.79
CA ASP A 245 43.45 -16.73 16.01
C ASP A 245 42.86 -15.47 15.35
N GLN A 246 41.56 -15.49 15.05
CA GLN A 246 40.82 -14.39 14.43
C GLN A 246 39.50 -14.18 15.18
N PRO A 247 39.49 -13.41 16.28
CA PRO A 247 38.32 -13.31 17.15
C PRO A 247 37.11 -12.66 16.49
N LEU A 248 37.27 -12.04 15.30
CA LEU A 248 36.20 -11.47 14.48
C LEU A 248 35.56 -12.47 13.49
N GLN A 249 36.08 -13.69 13.43
CA GLN A 249 35.55 -14.79 12.63
C GLN A 249 34.91 -15.85 13.54
N LEU A 250 33.75 -16.37 13.14
CA LEU A 250 33.10 -17.49 13.82
C LEU A 250 33.50 -18.82 13.17
N GLU A 251 33.87 -19.80 14.00
CA GLU A 251 34.11 -21.18 13.59
C GLU A 251 33.10 -22.14 14.24
N ALA A 252 32.79 -23.25 13.56
CA ALA A 252 31.89 -24.26 14.09
C ALA A 252 32.55 -25.00 15.28
N ARG A 253 31.81 -25.16 16.39
CA ARG A 253 32.31 -25.84 17.58
C ARG A 253 32.58 -27.31 17.27
N LYS A 254 33.71 -27.80 17.80
CA LYS A 254 34.09 -29.20 17.68
C LYS A 254 33.14 -30.06 18.53
N ALA A 255 32.86 -31.29 18.09
CA ALA A 255 31.99 -32.22 18.82
C ALA A 255 32.28 -32.39 20.34
N PRO A 256 33.54 -32.44 20.81
CA PRO A 256 33.83 -32.60 22.24
C PRO A 256 33.49 -31.36 23.07
N THR A 257 33.52 -30.15 22.49
CA THR A 257 33.23 -28.90 23.21
C THR A 257 31.73 -28.66 23.38
N ILE A 258 30.89 -29.39 22.66
CA ILE A 258 29.43 -29.26 22.74
C ILE A 258 28.90 -30.16 23.88
N PRO A 259 28.09 -29.61 24.81
CA PRO A 259 27.43 -30.38 25.88
C PRO A 259 26.68 -31.61 25.35
N ALA A 260 26.75 -32.72 26.08
CA ALA A 260 26.31 -34.03 25.60
C ALA A 260 24.82 -34.09 25.24
N ASP A 261 23.99 -33.34 25.97
CA ASP A 261 22.54 -33.24 25.83
C ASP A 261 22.09 -32.57 24.52
N ILE A 262 22.85 -31.58 24.02
CA ILE A 262 22.56 -30.86 22.77
C ILE A 262 23.42 -31.30 21.57
N ARG A 263 24.47 -32.10 21.80
CA ARG A 263 25.45 -32.53 20.78
C ARG A 263 24.82 -33.16 19.55
N ARG A 264 23.83 -34.04 19.72
CA ARG A 264 23.16 -34.73 18.60
C ARG A 264 22.39 -33.75 17.70
N ALA A 265 21.72 -32.77 18.31
CA ALA A 265 20.97 -31.75 17.58
C ALA A 265 21.92 -30.82 16.81
N CYS A 266 22.98 -30.33 17.46
CA CYS A 266 23.99 -29.46 16.86
C CYS A 266 24.67 -30.15 15.66
N LYS A 267 25.11 -31.41 15.81
CA LYS A 267 25.69 -32.19 14.71
C LYS A 267 24.75 -32.33 13.52
N LYS A 268 23.46 -32.59 13.77
CA LYS A 268 22.46 -32.72 12.70
C LYS A 268 22.29 -31.40 11.93
N ILE A 269 22.23 -30.27 12.64
CA ILE A 269 22.06 -28.95 12.00
C ILE A 269 23.31 -28.61 11.18
N LEU A 270 24.51 -28.75 11.75
CA LEU A 270 25.77 -28.49 11.04
C LEU A 270 25.92 -29.39 9.82
N LYS A 271 25.56 -30.68 9.92
CA LYS A 271 25.53 -31.60 8.78
C LYS A 271 24.56 -31.13 7.69
N GLN A 272 23.36 -30.68 8.06
CA GLN A 272 22.38 -30.17 7.09
C GLN A 272 22.82 -28.88 6.40
N ILE A 273 23.56 -28.02 7.10
CA ILE A 273 24.18 -26.81 6.53
C ILE A 273 25.26 -27.23 5.53
N ASN A 274 26.18 -28.11 5.92
CA ASN A 274 27.29 -28.57 5.06
C ASN A 274 26.81 -29.33 3.82
N GLU A 275 25.72 -30.09 3.94
CA GLU A 275 25.09 -30.80 2.81
C GLU A 275 24.22 -29.89 1.94
N ASN A 276 24.22 -28.56 2.15
CA ASN A 276 23.39 -27.58 1.45
C ASN A 276 21.87 -27.86 1.51
N LYS A 277 21.41 -28.63 2.51
CA LYS A 277 19.97 -28.88 2.74
C LYS A 277 19.28 -27.72 3.45
N VAL A 278 20.06 -26.87 4.11
CA VAL A 278 19.61 -25.64 4.77
C VAL A 278 20.62 -24.55 4.48
N HIS A 279 20.16 -23.41 3.95
CA HIS A 279 21.01 -22.26 3.67
C HIS A 279 21.05 -21.28 4.84
N ILE A 280 22.18 -20.61 4.97
CA ILE A 280 22.42 -19.56 5.98
C ILE A 280 22.08 -18.19 5.37
N GLN A 281 21.61 -17.26 6.21
CA GLN A 281 21.36 -15.88 5.81
C GLN A 281 22.65 -15.17 5.37
N PRO A 282 22.63 -14.32 4.32
CA PRO A 282 23.84 -13.66 3.80
C PRO A 282 24.65 -12.91 4.87
N TYR A 283 23.98 -12.20 5.78
CA TYR A 283 24.63 -11.45 6.86
C TYR A 283 25.45 -12.35 7.80
N PHE A 284 25.05 -13.61 8.00
CA PHE A 284 25.75 -14.54 8.90
C PHE A 284 26.87 -15.26 8.17
N SER A 285 26.72 -15.54 6.87
CA SER A 285 27.79 -16.11 6.05
C SER A 285 29.05 -15.23 6.03
N LEU A 286 28.89 -13.90 6.09
CA LEU A 286 30.01 -12.96 6.21
C LEU A 286 30.84 -13.17 7.49
N MET A 287 30.22 -13.65 8.57
CA MET A 287 30.91 -13.87 9.85
C MET A 287 31.72 -15.17 9.87
N LEU A 288 31.50 -16.06 8.91
CA LEU A 288 32.27 -17.30 8.75
C LEU A 288 33.51 -17.09 7.88
N GLN A 289 33.57 -15.97 7.15
CA GLN A 289 34.67 -15.57 6.27
C GLN A 289 35.70 -14.74 7.04
N PRO A 290 36.96 -14.65 6.56
CA PRO A 290 37.96 -13.79 7.17
C PRO A 290 37.48 -12.32 7.20
N PRO A 291 37.79 -11.57 8.27
CA PRO A 291 37.28 -10.22 8.46
C PRO A 291 37.74 -9.28 7.33
N GLN A 292 36.79 -8.55 6.74
CA GLN A 292 37.09 -7.47 5.79
C GLN A 292 37.21 -6.12 6.51
N ASP A 293 37.84 -5.14 5.86
CA ASP A 293 37.96 -3.78 6.39
C ASP A 293 36.58 -3.18 6.70
N GLY A 294 36.37 -2.70 7.94
CA GLY A 294 35.09 -2.14 8.40
C GLY A 294 34.25 -3.03 9.33
N THR A 295 34.75 -4.19 9.77
CA THR A 295 34.06 -5.05 10.75
C THR A 295 33.81 -4.33 12.10
N ASN A 296 32.55 -4.30 12.54
CA ASN A 296 32.13 -3.69 13.81
C ASN A 296 32.84 -4.36 15.00
N ARG A 297 33.76 -3.62 15.64
CA ARG A 297 34.58 -4.08 16.79
C ARG A 297 33.85 -3.98 18.14
N THR A 298 32.57 -3.62 18.14
CA THR A 298 31.82 -3.42 19.38
C THR A 298 31.57 -4.76 20.08
N THR A 299 31.84 -4.80 21.38
CA THR A 299 31.62 -5.97 22.24
C THR A 299 30.20 -6.05 22.77
N ASP A 300 29.43 -4.96 22.68
CA ASP A 300 28.07 -4.89 23.22
C ASP A 300 27.04 -5.45 22.25
N ILE A 301 25.99 -6.07 22.79
CA ILE A 301 24.85 -6.55 22.00
C ILE A 301 24.14 -5.37 21.35
N CYS A 302 24.08 -5.34 20.01
CA CYS A 302 23.54 -4.23 19.24
C CYS A 302 22.76 -4.70 18.00
N PHE A 303 21.46 -4.40 17.96
CA PHE A 303 20.58 -4.69 16.82
C PHE A 303 20.43 -3.52 15.84
N LYS A 304 21.06 -2.37 16.11
CA LYS A 304 20.96 -1.16 15.29
C LYS A 304 21.26 -1.39 13.81
N PRO A 305 22.29 -2.17 13.40
CA PRO A 305 22.55 -2.42 11.98
C PRO A 305 21.37 -3.04 11.22
N PHE A 306 20.58 -3.90 11.87
CA PHE A 306 19.37 -4.45 11.24
C PHE A 306 18.23 -3.45 11.16
N ILE A 307 18.13 -2.55 12.14
CA ILE A 307 17.06 -1.56 12.19
C ILE A 307 17.33 -0.47 11.16
N ASP A 308 18.58 -0.02 11.03
CA ASP A 308 19.02 0.94 10.03
C ASP A 308 18.92 0.37 8.59
N SER A 309 18.81 -0.95 8.43
CA SER A 309 18.63 -1.59 7.12
C SER A 309 17.25 -1.36 6.48
N TYR A 310 16.25 -0.95 7.28
CA TYR A 310 14.90 -0.68 6.79
C TYR A 310 14.82 0.64 6.01
N ASP A 311 14.06 0.64 4.92
CA ASP A 311 13.85 1.86 4.12
C ASP A 311 12.71 2.71 4.67
N PHE A 312 13.06 3.91 5.12
CA PHE A 312 12.12 4.95 5.50
C PHE A 312 12.31 6.24 4.66
N ASN A 313 12.61 6.14 3.36
CA ASN A 313 12.48 7.18 2.33
C ASN A 313 12.57 8.65 2.81
N SER A 314 13.64 8.98 3.54
CA SER A 314 14.11 10.32 3.90
C SER A 314 15.18 10.19 4.97
N GLN A 315 16.16 11.08 4.95
CA GLN A 315 17.38 11.12 5.79
C GLN A 315 17.15 11.29 7.31
N GLN A 316 16.00 10.87 7.84
CA GLN A 316 15.79 10.80 9.27
C GLN A 316 16.35 9.48 9.77
N GLU A 317 17.39 9.57 10.60
CA GLU A 317 17.69 8.50 11.54
C GLU A 317 16.38 8.08 12.22
N LEU A 318 16.18 6.77 12.39
CA LEU A 318 14.99 6.15 13.01
C LEU A 318 14.71 6.58 14.47
N THR A 319 15.46 7.55 14.97
CA THR A 319 15.38 8.17 16.29
C THR A 319 14.16 9.09 16.45
N GLN A 320 13.60 9.65 15.37
CA GLN A 320 12.38 10.48 15.43
C GLN A 320 11.09 9.68 15.21
N GLN A 321 10.02 10.03 15.93
CA GLN A 321 8.73 9.32 15.85
C GLN A 321 8.19 9.26 14.41
N ILE A 322 8.07 8.05 13.86
CA ILE A 322 7.64 7.84 12.49
C ILE A 322 6.14 8.06 12.38
N SER A 323 5.75 9.00 11.51
CA SER A 323 4.33 9.25 11.25
C SER A 323 3.66 8.06 10.56
N THR A 324 2.36 7.88 10.80
CA THR A 324 1.58 6.86 10.05
C THR A 324 1.57 7.10 8.53
N ARG A 325 1.87 8.31 8.05
CA ARG A 325 2.00 8.59 6.62
C ARG A 325 3.33 8.06 6.10
N THR A 326 4.42 8.36 6.79
CA THR A 326 5.78 7.92 6.46
C THR A 326 5.87 6.39 6.41
N PHE A 327 5.37 5.71 7.46
CA PHE A 327 5.33 4.25 7.48
C PHE A 327 4.57 3.66 6.29
N ARG A 328 3.39 4.20 5.97
CA ARG A 328 2.60 3.71 4.83
C ARG A 328 3.34 3.90 3.51
N THR A 329 4.01 5.03 3.34
CA THR A 329 4.83 5.29 2.14
C THR A 329 6.01 4.32 2.03
N ALA A 330 6.65 3.96 3.14
CA ALA A 330 7.73 2.96 3.17
C ALA A 330 7.26 1.53 2.83
N CYS A 331 6.06 1.14 3.28
CA CYS A 331 5.51 -0.20 3.02
C CYS A 331 4.86 -0.36 1.63
N ILE A 332 4.44 0.74 1.03
CA ILE A 332 3.94 0.77 -0.34
C ILE A 332 5.17 0.46 -1.21
N GLU A 333 5.08 -0.60 -2.04
CA GLU A 333 6.14 -0.89 -3.02
C GLU A 333 6.48 0.37 -3.79
N ALA A 334 7.67 0.51 -4.37
CA ALA A 334 7.94 1.60 -5.31
C ALA A 334 6.90 1.52 -6.43
N HIS A 335 5.76 2.20 -6.25
CA HIS A 335 4.66 2.21 -7.19
C HIS A 335 5.17 3.11 -8.29
N THR A 336 5.84 2.50 -9.26
CA THR A 336 6.33 3.22 -10.42
C THR A 336 5.12 3.57 -11.26
N SER A 337 4.82 4.86 -11.31
CA SER A 337 3.94 5.38 -12.35
C SER A 337 4.81 5.63 -13.58
N SER A 338 4.30 5.30 -14.77
CA SER A 338 4.91 5.72 -16.03
C SER A 338 4.85 7.24 -16.21
N ILE A 339 3.93 7.90 -15.50
CA ILE A 339 3.70 9.34 -15.55
C ILE A 339 4.46 10.02 -14.40
N ALA A 340 5.13 11.13 -14.72
CA ALA A 340 5.89 11.91 -13.76
C ALA A 340 5.02 12.44 -12.60
N ARG A 341 5.63 12.54 -11.41
CA ARG A 341 4.96 13.02 -10.19
C ARG A 341 4.41 14.45 -10.36
N SER A 342 5.16 15.32 -11.03
CA SER A 342 4.76 16.69 -11.36
C SER A 342 3.47 16.72 -12.18
N ASN A 343 3.37 15.85 -13.18
CA ASN A 343 2.24 15.82 -14.12
C ASN A 343 0.97 15.31 -13.44
N TRP A 344 1.10 14.32 -12.55
CA TRP A 344 -0.03 13.92 -11.70
C TRP A 344 -0.51 15.03 -10.79
N ASN A 345 0.42 15.73 -10.13
CA ASN A 345 0.07 16.85 -9.26
C ASN A 345 -0.66 17.93 -10.06
N PHE A 346 -0.10 18.34 -11.19
CA PHE A 346 -0.72 19.26 -12.14
C PHE A 346 -2.16 18.84 -12.47
N PHE A 347 -2.36 17.59 -12.92
CA PHE A 347 -3.68 17.06 -13.25
C PHE A 347 -4.70 17.16 -12.10
N TRP A 348 -4.29 16.87 -10.87
CA TRP A 348 -5.19 16.93 -9.72
C TRP A 348 -5.57 18.36 -9.31
N PHE A 349 -4.76 19.36 -9.66
CA PHE A 349 -5.04 20.77 -9.40
C PHE A 349 -5.89 21.43 -10.49
N LEU A 350 -6.01 20.82 -11.68
CA LEU A 350 -6.82 21.38 -12.76
C LEU A 350 -8.30 21.52 -12.37
N SER A 351 -8.86 22.71 -12.58
CA SER A 351 -10.29 23.02 -12.46
C SER A 351 -11.06 22.40 -13.62
N LEU A 352 -11.42 21.11 -13.48
CA LEU A 352 -12.14 20.34 -14.49
C LEU A 352 -13.54 19.97 -14.01
N SER A 353 -14.50 20.00 -14.94
CA SER A 353 -15.81 19.39 -14.73
C SER A 353 -15.68 17.90 -14.40
N LEU A 354 -16.71 17.34 -13.77
CA LEU A 354 -16.78 15.91 -13.44
C LEU A 354 -16.53 15.04 -14.68
N VAL A 355 -17.09 15.43 -15.83
CA VAL A 355 -16.99 14.65 -17.06
C VAL A 355 -15.56 14.67 -17.59
N HIS A 356 -14.96 15.86 -17.74
CA HIS A 356 -13.60 16.03 -18.25
C HIS A 356 -12.60 15.19 -17.45
N ARG A 357 -12.61 15.34 -16.12
CA ARG A 357 -11.70 14.60 -15.23
C ARG A 357 -11.93 13.10 -15.29
N ASN A 358 -13.18 12.65 -15.37
CA ASN A 358 -13.51 11.23 -15.38
C ASN A 358 -13.03 10.54 -16.66
N VAL A 359 -13.24 11.15 -17.83
CA VAL A 359 -12.83 10.57 -19.12
C VAL A 359 -11.31 10.35 -19.17
N ILE A 360 -10.51 11.39 -18.91
CA ILE A 360 -9.05 11.26 -18.94
C ILE A 360 -8.54 10.32 -17.84
N TYR A 361 -9.09 10.37 -16.63
CA TYR A 361 -8.66 9.46 -15.56
C TYR A 361 -8.97 8.00 -15.90
N ARG A 362 -10.10 7.73 -16.56
CA ARG A 362 -10.43 6.39 -17.04
C ARG A 362 -9.55 5.96 -18.21
N PHE A 363 -9.15 6.89 -19.07
CA PHE A 363 -8.18 6.63 -20.14
C PHE A 363 -6.86 6.15 -19.55
N LEU A 364 -6.33 6.91 -18.57
CA LEU A 364 -5.08 6.63 -17.88
C LEU A 364 -5.11 5.35 -17.04
N THR A 365 -6.26 4.99 -16.49
CA THR A 365 -6.43 3.75 -15.72
C THR A 365 -6.88 2.56 -16.57
N HIS A 366 -6.97 2.73 -17.89
CA HIS A 366 -7.44 1.72 -18.84
C HIS A 366 -8.83 1.15 -18.53
N THR A 367 -9.71 1.98 -17.98
CA THR A 367 -11.05 1.57 -17.55
C THR A 367 -12.17 2.23 -18.34
N ILE A 368 -11.91 2.87 -19.48
CA ILE A 368 -12.95 3.39 -20.39
C ILE A 368 -13.74 2.23 -21.00
N PRO A 369 -15.09 2.28 -21.08
CA PRO A 369 -15.92 1.17 -21.53
C PRO A 369 -15.92 1.11 -23.07
N THR A 370 -14.82 0.60 -23.61
CA THR A 370 -14.64 0.33 -25.04
C THR A 370 -15.38 -0.96 -25.43
N LYS A 371 -15.81 -1.11 -26.69
CA LYS A 371 -16.43 -2.35 -27.18
C LYS A 371 -15.56 -3.57 -26.92
N ARG A 372 -14.23 -3.46 -27.03
CA ARG A 372 -13.30 -4.53 -26.64
C ARG A 372 -13.47 -4.96 -25.18
N LEU A 373 -13.53 -4.02 -24.24
CA LEU A 373 -13.77 -4.35 -22.83
C LEU A 373 -15.19 -4.84 -22.59
N LEU A 374 -16.20 -4.25 -23.24
CA LEU A 374 -17.58 -4.69 -23.11
C LEU A 374 -17.77 -6.12 -23.61
N HIS A 375 -17.12 -6.50 -24.71
CA HIS A 375 -17.11 -7.86 -25.26
C HIS A 375 -16.37 -8.83 -24.33
N TYR A 376 -15.23 -8.43 -23.76
CA TYR A 376 -14.53 -9.23 -22.75
C TYR A 376 -15.41 -9.53 -21.51
N PHE A 377 -16.29 -8.61 -21.13
CA PHE A 377 -17.27 -8.81 -20.05
C PHE A 377 -18.60 -9.41 -20.52
N GLU A 378 -18.70 -9.87 -21.76
CA GLU A 378 -19.92 -10.49 -22.35
C GLU A 378 -21.15 -9.56 -22.36
N ILE A 379 -20.93 -8.24 -22.38
CA ILE A 379 -21.98 -7.22 -22.46
C ILE A 379 -22.25 -6.80 -23.91
N ALA A 380 -21.24 -6.89 -24.78
CA ALA A 380 -21.36 -6.60 -26.20
C ALA A 380 -21.09 -7.85 -27.02
N GLU A 381 -21.83 -8.04 -28.11
CA GLU A 381 -21.71 -9.18 -29.03
C GLU A 381 -20.39 -9.18 -29.83
N SER A 382 -19.76 -8.01 -30.00
CA SER A 382 -18.56 -7.85 -30.80
C SER A 382 -17.63 -6.77 -30.22
N PRO A 383 -16.29 -6.95 -30.33
CA PRO A 383 -15.32 -5.94 -29.92
C PRO A 383 -15.13 -4.81 -30.94
N LEU A 384 -15.82 -4.87 -32.09
CA LEU A 384 -15.66 -3.94 -33.20
C LEU A 384 -16.41 -2.62 -32.99
N CYS A 385 -15.84 -1.54 -33.51
CA CYS A 385 -16.43 -0.22 -33.51
C CYS A 385 -17.65 -0.19 -34.46
N PRO A 386 -18.82 0.28 -34.01
CA PRO A 386 -20.03 0.30 -34.85
C PRO A 386 -19.95 1.29 -36.02
N ILE A 387 -18.98 2.22 -36.00
CA ILE A 387 -18.87 3.30 -37.01
C ILE A 387 -17.95 2.89 -38.16
N CYS A 388 -16.85 2.20 -37.87
CA CYS A 388 -15.82 1.90 -38.87
C CYS A 388 -15.44 0.42 -38.97
N GLY A 389 -15.98 -0.45 -38.10
CA GLY A 389 -15.72 -1.90 -38.15
C GLY A 389 -14.37 -2.36 -37.58
N ASN A 390 -13.45 -1.46 -37.22
CA ASN A 390 -12.17 -1.82 -36.59
C ASN A 390 -12.34 -2.16 -35.10
N GLU A 391 -11.40 -2.92 -34.52
CA GLU A 391 -11.41 -3.22 -33.07
C GLU A 391 -11.34 -1.93 -32.23
N GLU A 392 -12.29 -1.75 -31.31
CA GLU A 392 -12.39 -0.52 -30.53
C GLU A 392 -11.61 -0.65 -29.21
N ASN A 393 -10.41 -0.06 -29.18
CA ASN A 393 -9.68 0.20 -27.94
C ASN A 393 -9.87 1.68 -27.49
N ALA A 394 -9.27 2.07 -26.36
CA ALA A 394 -9.48 3.41 -25.79
C ALA A 394 -8.96 4.53 -26.70
N VAL A 395 -7.85 4.28 -27.41
CA VAL A 395 -7.27 5.21 -28.37
C VAL A 395 -8.18 5.34 -29.60
N HIS A 396 -8.69 4.23 -30.11
CA HIS A 396 -9.64 4.22 -31.21
C HIS A 396 -10.93 4.97 -30.89
N LEU A 397 -11.53 4.67 -29.73
CA LEU A 397 -12.79 5.25 -29.28
C LEU A 397 -12.74 6.79 -29.18
N LEU A 398 -11.62 7.32 -28.65
CA LEU A 398 -11.46 8.74 -28.34
C LEU A 398 -10.75 9.55 -29.44
N PHE A 399 -9.88 8.93 -30.24
CA PHE A 399 -8.99 9.66 -31.14
C PHE A 399 -9.06 9.20 -32.60
N LEU A 400 -8.94 7.89 -32.86
CA LEU A 400 -8.62 7.38 -34.21
C LEU A 400 -9.82 6.88 -35.03
N CYS A 401 -11.02 6.78 -34.44
CA CYS A 401 -12.22 6.50 -35.23
C CYS A 401 -12.47 7.63 -36.26
N SER A 402 -12.97 7.29 -37.46
CA SER A 402 -13.08 8.21 -38.61
C SER A 402 -13.70 9.57 -38.27
N SER A 403 -14.82 9.58 -37.54
CA SER A 403 -15.49 10.81 -37.10
C SER A 403 -14.69 11.60 -36.04
N ARG A 404 -13.92 10.92 -35.18
CA ARG A 404 -13.08 11.55 -34.14
C ARG A 404 -11.87 12.22 -34.78
N VAL A 405 -11.30 11.60 -35.81
CA VAL A 405 -10.21 12.19 -36.60
C VAL A 405 -10.66 13.53 -37.20
N SER A 406 -11.88 13.61 -37.74
CA SER A 406 -12.42 14.88 -38.26
C SER A 406 -12.56 15.96 -37.17
N ILE A 407 -13.02 15.59 -35.97
CA ILE A 407 -13.11 16.51 -34.82
C ILE A 407 -11.73 17.01 -34.43
N TRP A 408 -10.77 16.10 -34.25
CA TRP A 408 -9.41 16.47 -33.85
C TRP A 408 -8.74 17.35 -34.90
N LYS A 409 -8.91 17.08 -36.20
CA LYS A 409 -8.42 17.95 -37.27
C LYS A 409 -9.02 19.36 -37.19
N ALA A 410 -10.33 19.48 -36.97
CA ALA A 410 -10.99 20.77 -36.82
C ALA A 410 -10.50 21.53 -35.57
N ILE A 411 -10.34 20.82 -34.45
CA ILE A 411 -9.82 21.40 -33.19
C ILE A 411 -8.35 21.83 -33.33
N ILE A 412 -7.52 21.02 -33.99
CA ILE A 412 -6.13 21.38 -34.28
C ILE A 412 -6.09 22.66 -35.11
N PHE A 413 -6.88 22.73 -36.19
CA PHE A 413 -6.93 23.89 -37.06
C PHE A 413 -7.42 25.17 -36.37
N GLU A 414 -8.47 25.07 -35.53
CA GLU A 414 -9.06 26.24 -34.86
C GLU A 414 -8.23 26.72 -33.66
N PHE A 415 -7.69 25.79 -32.85
CA PHE A 415 -7.14 26.10 -31.53
C PHE A 415 -5.65 25.82 -31.39
N LEU A 416 -5.10 24.75 -31.99
CA LEU A 416 -3.71 24.33 -31.77
C LEU A 416 -2.82 24.77 -32.93
N TRP A 417 -1.51 24.53 -32.80
CA TRP A 417 -0.58 24.82 -33.89
C TRP A 417 -0.73 23.81 -35.05
N PRO A 418 -0.65 24.23 -36.33
CA PRO A 418 -0.93 23.34 -37.47
C PRO A 418 -0.04 22.10 -37.59
N THR A 419 1.14 22.10 -36.96
CA THR A 419 2.05 20.94 -36.96
C THR A 419 1.69 19.88 -35.93
N VAL A 420 0.75 20.16 -35.02
CA VAL A 420 0.32 19.20 -33.99
C VAL A 420 -0.42 18.05 -34.67
N SER A 421 0.03 16.82 -34.41
CA SER A 421 -0.63 15.60 -34.87
C SER A 421 -1.57 15.03 -33.79
N ILE A 422 -2.48 14.16 -34.21
CA ILE A 422 -3.32 13.39 -33.26
C ILE A 422 -2.43 12.50 -32.37
N GLY A 423 -1.28 12.03 -32.88
CA GLY A 423 -0.30 11.27 -32.11
C GLY A 423 0.27 12.06 -30.94
N ASP A 424 0.57 13.33 -31.15
CA ASP A 424 1.06 14.24 -30.09
C ASP A 424 0.01 14.43 -29.00
N ILE A 425 -1.26 14.55 -29.38
CA ILE A 425 -2.38 14.66 -28.44
C ILE A 425 -2.53 13.37 -27.61
N ILE A 426 -2.42 12.20 -28.24
CA ILE A 426 -2.47 10.90 -27.54
C ILE A 426 -1.32 10.82 -26.53
N GLN A 427 -0.10 11.14 -26.95
CA GLN A 427 1.08 11.12 -26.08
C GLN A 427 0.94 12.10 -24.92
N ALA A 428 0.41 13.30 -25.17
CA ALA A 428 0.14 14.28 -24.12
C ALA A 428 -0.89 13.77 -23.11
N CYS A 429 -1.96 13.11 -23.57
CA CYS A 429 -2.94 12.49 -22.69
C CYS A 429 -2.36 11.33 -21.87
N SER A 430 -1.51 10.49 -22.47
CA SER A 430 -0.89 9.33 -21.83
C SER A 430 0.20 9.68 -20.82
N SER A 431 0.87 10.82 -21.00
CA SER A 431 1.94 11.32 -20.12
C SER A 431 1.50 12.44 -19.17
N LEU A 432 0.29 13.00 -19.39
CA LEU A 432 -0.17 14.25 -18.79
C LEU A 432 0.81 15.42 -19.00
N ASP A 433 1.60 15.37 -20.07
CA ASP A 433 2.56 16.40 -20.47
C ASP A 433 2.10 17.06 -21.76
N PHE A 434 1.77 18.35 -21.69
CA PHE A 434 1.22 19.11 -22.81
C PHE A 434 2.25 20.07 -23.42
N GLU A 435 3.52 19.99 -23.04
CA GLU A 435 4.57 20.93 -23.46
C GLU A 435 4.76 20.93 -24.99
N ASN A 436 4.75 19.75 -25.60
CA ASN A 436 4.89 19.58 -27.05
C ASN A 436 3.73 20.21 -27.85
N ILE A 437 2.58 20.45 -27.21
CA ILE A 437 1.40 21.05 -27.83
C ILE A 437 0.99 22.37 -27.18
N ARG A 438 1.90 23.02 -26.44
CA ARG A 438 1.59 24.17 -25.57
C ARG A 438 1.00 25.39 -26.28
N TYR A 439 1.27 25.55 -27.57
CA TYR A 439 0.86 26.73 -28.33
C TYR A 439 -0.60 26.66 -28.75
N VAL A 440 -1.37 27.68 -28.37
CA VAL A 440 -2.79 27.81 -28.68
C VAL A 440 -3.05 29.16 -29.34
N SER A 441 -3.95 29.20 -30.32
CA SER A 441 -4.30 30.41 -31.08
C SER A 441 -5.14 31.41 -30.29
N LYS A 442 -5.88 30.94 -29.27
CA LYS A 442 -6.82 31.75 -28.48
C LYS A 442 -6.26 31.99 -27.07
N SER A 443 -6.22 33.24 -26.63
CA SER A 443 -5.66 33.65 -25.33
C SER A 443 -6.48 33.20 -24.11
N TYR A 444 -7.78 32.96 -24.28
CA TYR A 444 -8.68 32.59 -23.18
C TYR A 444 -8.57 31.11 -22.75
N THR A 445 -7.75 30.31 -23.43
CA THR A 445 -7.65 28.87 -23.16
C THR A 445 -6.22 28.35 -23.27
N THR A 446 -6.01 27.11 -22.86
CA THR A 446 -4.72 26.43 -22.84
C THR A 446 -4.83 25.09 -23.56
N ALA A 447 -3.69 24.55 -24.01
CA ALA A 447 -3.68 23.32 -24.81
C ALA A 447 -4.31 22.13 -24.07
N HIS A 448 -4.02 22.00 -22.78
CA HIS A 448 -4.61 20.97 -21.94
C HIS A 448 -6.13 21.14 -21.80
N MET A 449 -6.65 22.37 -21.66
CA MET A 449 -8.10 22.58 -21.59
C MET A 449 -8.78 22.23 -22.91
N VAL A 450 -8.23 22.66 -24.04
CA VAL A 450 -8.74 22.31 -25.38
C VAL A 450 -8.85 20.79 -25.53
N VAL A 451 -7.78 20.05 -25.20
CA VAL A 451 -7.75 18.59 -25.31
C VAL A 451 -8.74 17.92 -24.35
N LEU A 452 -8.75 18.30 -23.07
CA LEU A 452 -9.57 17.66 -22.05
C LEU A 452 -11.07 17.94 -22.23
N VAL A 453 -11.45 19.14 -22.67
CA VAL A 453 -12.84 19.49 -23.00
C VAL A 453 -13.29 18.76 -24.27
N THR A 454 -12.42 18.66 -25.28
CA THR A 454 -12.70 17.89 -26.50
C THR A 454 -12.98 16.42 -26.16
N LEU A 455 -12.13 15.79 -25.32
CA LEU A 455 -12.35 14.42 -24.84
C LEU A 455 -13.68 14.24 -24.12
N GLY A 456 -14.07 15.19 -23.26
CA GLY A 456 -15.36 15.17 -22.58
C GLY A 456 -16.53 15.21 -23.53
N ASN A 457 -16.48 16.06 -24.54
CA ASN A 457 -17.55 16.20 -25.53
C ASN A 457 -17.66 14.98 -26.43
N ILE A 458 -16.54 14.42 -26.90
CA ILE A 458 -16.51 13.14 -27.62
C ILE A 458 -17.18 12.04 -26.78
N TRP A 459 -16.81 11.96 -25.50
CA TRP A 459 -17.39 10.98 -24.58
C TRP A 459 -18.90 11.18 -24.35
N ARG A 460 -19.35 12.42 -24.11
CA ARG A 460 -20.79 12.74 -23.94
C ARG A 460 -21.58 12.36 -25.18
N ALA A 461 -21.09 12.72 -26.37
CA ALA A 461 -21.73 12.39 -27.63
C ALA A 461 -21.84 10.87 -27.81
N GLN A 462 -20.75 10.13 -27.54
CA GLN A 462 -20.77 8.67 -27.61
C GLN A 462 -21.78 8.04 -26.64
N VAL A 463 -21.84 8.50 -25.40
CA VAL A 463 -22.81 8.02 -24.41
C VAL A 463 -24.23 8.29 -24.90
N ARG A 464 -24.52 9.47 -25.45
CA ARG A 464 -25.84 9.78 -26.00
C ARG A 464 -26.18 8.91 -27.21
N THR A 465 -25.22 8.58 -28.06
CA THR A 465 -25.44 7.66 -29.19
C THR A 465 -25.78 6.26 -28.71
N ILE A 466 -25.07 5.76 -27.70
CA ILE A 466 -25.30 4.40 -27.17
C ILE A 466 -26.64 4.29 -26.42
N PHE A 467 -26.96 5.25 -25.55
CA PHE A 467 -28.10 5.14 -24.62
C PHE A 467 -29.37 5.86 -25.08
N HIS A 468 -29.27 6.82 -26.01
CA HIS A 468 -30.40 7.60 -26.49
C HIS A 468 -30.58 7.52 -28.01
N SER A 469 -29.83 6.64 -28.70
CA SER A 469 -29.89 6.46 -30.16
C SER A 469 -29.74 7.77 -30.95
N THR A 470 -29.05 8.76 -30.37
CA THR A 470 -28.82 10.05 -31.02
C THR A 470 -27.66 9.95 -32.02
N PRO A 471 -27.80 10.50 -33.24
CA PRO A 471 -26.74 10.43 -34.24
C PRO A 471 -25.50 11.18 -33.77
N PHE A 472 -24.32 10.61 -34.04
CA PHE A 472 -23.05 11.25 -33.73
C PHE A 472 -22.71 12.27 -34.83
N ILE A 473 -23.04 13.55 -34.60
CA ILE A 473 -22.80 14.65 -35.54
C ILE A 473 -21.60 15.46 -35.07
N TRP A 474 -20.48 15.35 -35.79
CA TRP A 474 -19.21 15.95 -35.35
C TRP A 474 -19.13 17.47 -35.55
N ILE A 475 -19.91 18.02 -36.49
CA ILE A 475 -19.88 19.45 -36.86
C ILE A 475 -20.37 20.31 -35.69
N ASP A 476 -21.50 19.93 -35.09
CA ASP A 476 -22.09 20.64 -33.95
C ASP A 476 -21.20 20.56 -32.70
N MET A 477 -20.43 19.48 -32.55
CA MET A 477 -19.53 19.31 -31.42
C MET A 477 -18.41 20.34 -31.38
N VAL A 478 -17.89 20.78 -32.53
CA VAL A 478 -16.81 21.79 -32.57
C VAL A 478 -17.30 23.11 -31.97
N GLN A 479 -18.54 23.51 -32.29
CA GLN A 479 -19.16 24.69 -31.68
C GLN A 479 -19.47 24.49 -30.20
N GLN A 480 -19.94 23.30 -29.79
CA GLN A 480 -20.15 22.99 -28.37
C GLN A 480 -18.85 23.08 -27.57
N ILE A 481 -17.74 22.54 -28.09
CA ILE A 481 -16.43 22.61 -27.46
C ILE A 481 -15.99 24.07 -27.32
N LYS A 482 -16.14 24.88 -28.37
CA LYS A 482 -15.81 26.31 -28.33
C LYS A 482 -16.60 27.05 -27.24
N ASN A 483 -17.90 26.82 -27.16
CA ASN A 483 -18.76 27.46 -26.16
C ASN A 483 -18.41 27.00 -24.73
N GLU A 484 -18.15 25.72 -24.52
CA GLU A 484 -17.75 25.21 -23.19
C GLU A 484 -16.38 25.74 -22.76
N LEU A 485 -15.43 25.95 -23.69
CA LEU A 485 -14.15 26.57 -23.37
C LEU A 485 -14.29 28.04 -22.96
N LEU A 486 -15.16 28.81 -23.63
CA LEU A 486 -15.47 30.19 -23.26
C LEU A 486 -16.13 30.26 -21.89
N GLN A 487 -17.15 29.42 -21.65
CA GLN A 487 -17.83 29.36 -20.35
C GLN A 487 -16.84 29.06 -19.21
N LEU A 488 -15.94 28.08 -19.40
CA LEU A 488 -14.94 27.75 -18.38
C LEU A 488 -13.93 28.87 -18.14
N HIS A 489 -13.61 29.65 -19.17
CA HIS A 489 -12.79 30.85 -19.02
C HIS A 489 -13.49 31.89 -18.16
N ASP A 490 -14.74 32.22 -18.49
CA ASP A 490 -15.55 33.21 -17.78
C ASP A 490 -15.74 32.83 -16.30
N GLU A 491 -16.03 31.55 -16.02
CA GLU A 491 -16.11 31.02 -14.65
C GLU A 491 -14.78 31.19 -13.89
N THR A 492 -13.65 30.96 -14.56
CA THR A 492 -12.33 31.10 -13.95
C THR A 492 -11.98 32.55 -13.64
N GLU A 493 -12.34 33.48 -14.53
CA GLU A 493 -12.11 34.91 -14.32
C GLU A 493 -12.95 35.45 -13.16
N ILE A 494 -14.22 35.04 -13.05
CA ILE A 494 -15.07 35.38 -11.90
C ILE A 494 -14.44 34.88 -10.59
N HIS A 495 -13.91 33.65 -10.58
CA HIS A 495 -13.25 33.09 -9.40
C HIS A 495 -11.94 33.78 -9.01
N LYS A 496 -11.26 34.48 -9.93
CA LYS A 496 -10.07 35.29 -9.60
C LYS A 496 -10.43 36.65 -8.99
N GLN A 497 -11.66 37.12 -9.20
CA GLN A 497 -12.15 38.40 -8.70
C GLN A 497 -12.75 38.30 -7.28
N LEU A 498 -13.07 37.09 -6.82
CA LEU A 498 -13.49 36.75 -5.46
C LEU A 498 -12.29 36.33 -4.61
#